data_AF-A0A7Z9XH89-F1
#
_entry.id   AF-A0A7Z9XH89-F1
#
_cell.length_a   1.000
_cell.length_b   1.000
_cell.length_c   1.000
_cell.angle_alpha   90.00
_cell.angle_beta   90.00
_cell.angle_gamma   90.00
#
_symmetry.space_group_name_H-M   'P 1'
#
loop_
_entity.id
_entity.type
_entity.pdbx_description
1 polymer ?
#
loop_
_entity_poly.entity_id
_entity_poly.type
_entity_poly.pdbx_seq_one_letter_code
_entity_poly.pdbx_strand_id
1 'polypeptide(L)'
;MLADFIILAKDAIDNGVKDVAAVLACAALEDGLKRLAESVDLEVEGKDLSEVINALKATSVLPGSQARVVQSFVGVRNKAMHAEWGKIDPSEVHGVIGFVQDFVSKRFAS
;
A
#
# COMPACT_ATOMS: atom_id res chain seq x y z
N MET A 1 -4.88 -0.51 -13.56
CA MET A 1 -4.18 -1.55 -12.77
C MET A 1 -4.17 -1.18 -11.28
N LEU A 2 -3.48 -0.12 -10.85
CA LEU A 2 -3.47 0.30 -9.43
C LEU A 2 -4.83 0.81 -8.92
N ALA A 3 -5.49 1.70 -9.67
CA ALA A 3 -6.81 2.21 -9.31
C ALA A 3 -7.87 1.10 -9.29
N ASP A 4 -7.81 0.17 -10.24
CA ASP A 4 -8.74 -0.98 -10.31
C ASP A 4 -8.62 -1.86 -9.06
N PHE A 5 -7.39 -2.13 -8.60
CA PHE A 5 -7.18 -2.92 -7.38
C PHE A 5 -7.81 -2.25 -6.15
N ILE A 6 -7.74 -0.93 -6.06
CA ILE A 6 -8.36 -0.18 -4.96
C ILE A 6 -9.88 -0.12 -5.06
N ILE A 7 -10.43 -0.01 -6.27
CA ILE A 7 -11.88 -0.09 -6.49
C ILE A 7 -12.39 -1.48 -6.05
N LEU A 8 -11.71 -2.54 -6.48
CA LEU A 8 -12.05 -3.91 -6.10
C LEU A 8 -11.81 -4.19 -4.61
N ALA A 9 -10.77 -3.63 -4.01
CA ALA A 9 -10.52 -3.75 -2.58
C ALA A 9 -11.65 -3.10 -1.76
N LYS A 10 -12.12 -1.93 -2.22
CA LYS A 10 -13.25 -1.23 -1.60
C LYS A 10 -14.54 -2.04 -1.73
N ASP A 11 -14.84 -2.56 -2.91
CA ASP A 11 -16.02 -3.43 -3.09
C ASP A 11 -15.94 -4.69 -2.22
N ALA A 12 -14.78 -5.34 -2.16
CA ALA A 12 -14.57 -6.53 -1.34
C ALA A 12 -14.78 -6.26 0.16
N ILE A 13 -14.24 -5.15 0.71
CA ILE A 13 -14.41 -4.84 2.14
C ILE A 13 -15.86 -4.45 2.46
N ASP A 14 -16.53 -3.73 1.56
CA ASP A 14 -17.94 -3.34 1.71
C ASP A 14 -18.88 -4.56 1.70
N ASN A 15 -18.48 -5.64 0.99
CA ASN A 15 -19.20 -6.92 0.96
C ASN A 15 -18.73 -7.93 2.03
N GLY A 16 -17.90 -7.51 3.00
CA GLY A 16 -17.43 -8.36 4.09
C GLY A 16 -16.34 -9.38 3.70
N VAL A 17 -15.78 -9.28 2.49
CA VAL A 17 -14.71 -10.13 1.98
C VAL A 17 -13.34 -9.52 2.32
N LYS A 18 -13.06 -9.40 3.63
CA LYS A 18 -11.90 -8.70 4.19
C LYS A 18 -10.56 -9.18 3.64
N ASP A 19 -10.37 -10.49 3.49
CA ASP A 19 -9.08 -11.05 3.11
C ASP A 19 -8.72 -10.70 1.65
N VAL A 20 -9.72 -10.73 0.76
CA VAL A 20 -9.58 -10.28 -0.63
C VAL A 20 -9.26 -8.78 -0.68
N ALA A 21 -9.98 -7.98 0.12
CA ALA A 21 -9.71 -6.55 0.23
C ALA A 21 -8.28 -6.27 0.72
N ALA A 22 -7.80 -7.02 1.72
CA ALA A 22 -6.45 -6.89 2.26
C ALA A 22 -5.38 -7.19 1.20
N VAL A 23 -5.54 -8.27 0.44
CA VAL A 23 -4.60 -8.63 -0.65
C VAL A 23 -4.56 -7.54 -1.71
N LEU A 24 -5.73 -7.10 -2.20
CA LEU A 24 -5.82 -6.09 -3.26
C LEU A 24 -5.27 -4.74 -2.82
N ALA A 25 -5.64 -4.27 -1.62
CA ALA A 25 -5.18 -3.00 -1.08
C ALA A 25 -3.66 -3.00 -0.82
N CYS A 26 -3.12 -4.11 -0.31
CA CYS A 26 -1.69 -4.22 -0.02
C CYS A 26 -0.84 -4.38 -1.30
N ALA A 27 -1.35 -5.09 -2.31
CA ALA A 27 -0.70 -5.15 -3.63
C ALA A 27 -0.67 -3.77 -4.29
N ALA A 28 -1.78 -3.03 -4.21
CA ALA A 28 -1.87 -1.66 -4.68
C ALA A 28 -0.89 -0.72 -3.95
N LEU A 29 -0.81 -0.80 -2.62
CA LEU A 29 0.14 -0.02 -1.83
C LEU A 29 1.58 -0.25 -2.30
N GLU A 30 1.98 -1.52 -2.47
CA GLU A 30 3.34 -1.86 -2.87
C GLU A 30 3.66 -1.43 -4.31
N ASP A 31 2.77 -1.69 -5.26
CA ASP A 31 2.93 -1.23 -6.66
C ASP A 31 3.04 0.30 -6.72
N GLY A 32 2.19 1.02 -5.98
CA GLY A 32 2.23 2.49 -5.93
C GLY A 32 3.54 3.04 -5.38
N LEU A 33 4.10 2.42 -4.35
CA LEU A 33 5.38 2.85 -3.75
C LEU A 33 6.57 2.49 -4.63
N LYS A 34 6.57 1.32 -5.28
CA LYS A 34 7.62 0.94 -6.23
C LYS A 34 7.65 1.87 -7.44
N ARG A 35 6.48 2.18 -8.04
CA ARG A 35 6.38 3.20 -9.10
C ARG A 35 6.84 4.58 -8.66
N LEU A 36 6.55 4.97 -7.42
CA LEU A 36 7.05 6.23 -6.89
C LEU A 36 8.58 6.23 -6.78
N ALA A 37 9.18 5.12 -6.34
CA ALA A 37 10.62 4.99 -6.26
C ALA A 37 11.27 5.04 -7.65
N GLU A 38 10.70 4.32 -8.62
CA GLU A 38 11.13 4.37 -10.02
C GLU A 38 11.03 5.79 -10.60
N SER A 39 10.01 6.57 -10.24
CA SER A 39 9.86 7.96 -10.72
C SER A 39 10.95 8.93 -10.24
N VAL A 40 11.78 8.50 -9.28
CA VAL A 40 12.94 9.25 -8.79
C VAL A 40 14.24 8.45 -8.94
N ASP A 41 14.28 7.55 -9.93
CA ASP A 41 15.45 6.75 -10.30
C ASP A 41 16.01 5.87 -9.15
N LEU A 42 15.15 5.45 -8.21
CA LEU A 42 15.53 4.48 -7.18
C LEU A 42 15.34 3.05 -7.69
N GLU A 43 16.41 2.26 -7.69
CA GLU A 43 16.35 0.83 -7.94
C GLU A 43 15.72 0.11 -6.74
N VAL A 44 14.55 -0.48 -6.95
CA VAL A 44 13.74 -1.15 -5.90
C VAL A 44 13.32 -2.57 -6.24
N GLU A 45 13.81 -3.10 -7.36
CA GLU A 45 13.60 -4.50 -7.71
C GLU A 45 14.24 -5.43 -6.66
N GLY A 46 13.54 -6.51 -6.33
CA GLY A 46 13.98 -7.48 -5.31
C GLY A 46 13.95 -6.98 -3.85
N LYS A 47 13.73 -5.69 -3.62
CA LYS A 47 13.66 -5.11 -2.27
C LYS A 47 12.32 -5.38 -1.59
N ASP A 48 12.37 -5.60 -0.28
CA ASP A 48 11.16 -5.67 0.53
C ASP A 48 10.52 -4.28 0.71
N LEU A 49 9.25 -4.26 1.11
CA LEU A 49 8.50 -3.00 1.20
C LEU A 49 9.11 -2.01 2.22
N SER A 50 9.70 -2.48 3.31
CA SER A 50 10.36 -1.60 4.29
C SER A 50 11.62 -0.97 3.71
N GLU A 51 12.40 -1.71 2.93
CA GLU A 51 13.55 -1.19 2.20
C GLU A 51 13.12 -0.12 1.19
N VAL A 52 12.03 -0.34 0.46
CA VAL A 52 11.45 0.65 -0.47
C VAL A 52 11.03 1.93 0.27
N ILE A 53 10.31 1.81 1.39
CA ILE A 53 9.88 2.96 2.19
C ILE A 53 11.09 3.74 2.73
N ASN A 54 12.12 3.06 3.20
CA ASN A 54 13.34 3.69 3.71
C ASN A 54 14.09 4.43 2.60
N ALA A 55 14.20 3.85 1.41
CA ALA A 55 14.80 4.51 0.25
C ALA A 55 14.02 5.78 -0.13
N LEU A 56 12.69 5.67 -0.23
CA LEU A 56 11.82 6.81 -0.51
C LEU A 56 11.91 7.92 0.54
N LYS A 57 11.98 7.56 1.83
CA LYS A 57 12.13 8.50 2.95
C LYS A 57 13.47 9.25 2.91
N ALA A 58 14.51 8.64 2.36
CA ALA A 58 15.81 9.30 2.16
C ALA A 58 15.77 10.36 1.04
N THR A 59 14.71 10.36 0.23
CA THR A 59 14.40 11.41 -0.75
C THR A 59 13.39 12.42 -0.18
N SER A 60 13.13 13.50 -0.91
CA SER A 60 12.08 14.47 -0.54
C SER A 60 10.66 14.07 -0.98
N VAL A 61 10.48 12.96 -1.70
CA VAL A 61 9.16 12.62 -2.30
C VAL A 61 8.22 11.89 -1.37
N LEU A 62 8.72 11.32 -0.27
CA LEU A 62 7.92 10.72 0.79
C LEU A 62 8.24 11.39 2.13
N PRO A 63 7.50 12.45 2.51
CA PRO A 63 7.71 13.17 3.76
C PRO A 63 7.69 12.24 4.98
N GLY A 64 8.49 12.55 6.01
CA GLY A 64 8.66 11.66 7.17
C GLY A 64 7.38 11.28 7.92
N SER A 65 6.35 12.14 7.91
CA SER A 65 5.02 11.82 8.44
C SER A 65 4.29 10.77 7.61
N GLN A 66 4.30 10.90 6.28
CA GLN A 66 3.74 9.89 5.37
C GLN A 66 4.54 8.59 5.44
N ALA A 67 5.87 8.65 5.48
CA ALA A 67 6.71 7.46 5.61
C ALA A 67 6.35 6.65 6.88
N ARG A 68 6.07 7.32 8.02
CA ARG A 68 5.65 6.65 9.25
C ARG A 68 4.27 5.97 9.10
N VAL A 69 3.32 6.62 8.45
CA VAL A 69 2.00 6.05 8.16
C VAL A 69 2.15 4.81 7.28
N VAL A 70 2.87 4.91 6.18
CA VAL A 70 3.10 3.79 5.25
C VAL A 70 3.82 2.64 5.94
N GLN A 71 4.81 2.93 6.78
CA GLN A 71 5.52 1.91 7.55
C GLN A 71 4.58 1.11 8.47
N SER A 72 3.54 1.74 9.01
CA SER A 72 2.55 1.04 9.84
C SER A 72 1.74 -0.01 9.07
N PHE A 73 1.64 0.12 7.73
CA PHE A 73 0.93 -0.83 6.89
C PHE A 73 1.75 -2.06 6.48
N VAL A 74 3.06 -2.07 6.72
CA VAL A 74 3.91 -3.23 6.42
C VAL A 74 3.43 -4.49 7.16
N GLY A 75 2.95 -4.32 8.40
CA GLY A 75 2.40 -5.41 9.19
C GLY A 75 1.20 -6.08 8.52
N VAL A 76 0.17 -5.31 8.15
CA VAL A 76 -1.02 -5.84 7.47
C VAL A 76 -0.69 -6.41 6.08
N ARG A 77 0.21 -5.77 5.34
CA ARG A 77 0.70 -6.29 4.04
C ARG A 77 1.35 -7.65 4.20
N ASN A 78 2.23 -7.84 5.17
CA ASN A 78 2.91 -9.12 5.40
C ASN A 78 1.90 -10.20 5.80
N LYS A 79 1.02 -9.91 6.76
CA LYS A 79 -0.05 -10.84 7.15
C LYS A 79 -0.89 -11.27 5.95
N ALA A 80 -1.25 -10.33 5.07
CA ALA A 80 -2.04 -10.63 3.87
C ALA A 80 -1.28 -11.52 2.87
N MET A 81 0.00 -11.23 2.59
CA MET A 81 0.81 -12.01 1.65
C MET A 81 1.22 -13.40 2.20
N HIS A 82 1.17 -13.58 3.52
CA HIS A 82 1.44 -14.85 4.20
C HIS A 82 0.16 -15.59 4.66
N ALA A 83 -1.01 -15.15 4.20
CA ALA A 83 -2.30 -15.77 4.50
C ALA A 83 -2.63 -15.87 6.00
N GLU A 84 -2.17 -14.93 6.81
CA GLU A 84 -2.43 -14.86 8.25
C GLU A 84 -3.76 -14.16 8.56
N TRP A 85 -4.86 -14.62 7.96
CA TRP A 85 -6.17 -13.93 7.94
C TRP A 85 -6.75 -13.59 9.31
N GLY A 86 -6.52 -14.46 10.30
CA GLY A 86 -6.96 -14.28 11.69
C GLY A 86 -6.23 -13.15 12.42
N LYS A 87 -5.15 -12.60 11.86
CA LYS A 87 -4.35 -11.51 12.44
C LYS A 87 -4.62 -10.14 11.81
N ILE A 88 -5.54 -10.07 10.84
CA ILE A 88 -5.87 -8.85 10.09
C ILE A 88 -7.19 -8.30 10.62
N ASP A 89 -7.17 -7.07 11.13
CA ASP A 89 -8.37 -6.34 11.51
C ASP A 89 -8.97 -5.60 10.29
N PRO A 90 -10.30 -5.61 10.09
CA PRO A 90 -10.94 -4.83 9.01
C PRO A 90 -10.56 -3.34 9.01
N SER A 91 -10.36 -2.73 10.19
CA SER A 91 -9.95 -1.33 10.31
C SER A 91 -8.54 -1.08 9.77
N GLU A 92 -7.61 -2.04 9.90
CA GLU A 92 -6.29 -1.97 9.27
C GLU A 92 -6.46 -1.92 7.73
N VAL A 93 -7.36 -2.75 7.18
CA VAL A 93 -7.63 -2.80 5.73
C VAL A 93 -8.24 -1.50 5.23
N HIS A 94 -9.23 -0.94 5.94
CA HIS A 94 -9.78 0.38 5.62
C HIS A 94 -8.71 1.47 5.64
N GLY A 95 -7.77 1.41 6.59
CA GLY A 95 -6.63 2.33 6.66
C GLY A 95 -5.75 2.27 5.42
N VAL A 96 -5.41 1.06 4.93
CA VAL A 96 -4.63 0.89 3.69
C VAL A 96 -5.40 1.43 2.49
N ILE A 97 -6.69 1.06 2.34
CA ILE A 97 -7.53 1.53 1.23
C ILE A 97 -7.58 3.06 1.20
N GLY A 98 -7.86 3.70 2.35
CA GLY A 98 -7.96 5.16 2.45
C GLY A 98 -6.65 5.85 2.09
N PHE A 99 -5.52 5.32 2.57
CA PHE A 99 -4.20 5.86 2.21
C PHE A 99 -3.93 5.74 0.71
N VAL A 100 -4.14 4.56 0.10
CA VAL A 100 -3.81 4.36 -1.31
C VAL A 100 -4.74 5.17 -2.22
N GLN A 101 -6.02 5.33 -1.86
CA GLN A 101 -6.94 6.23 -2.58
C GLN A 101 -6.43 7.67 -2.61
N ASP A 102 -6.03 8.20 -1.46
CA ASP A 102 -5.46 9.55 -1.35
C ASP A 102 -4.14 9.67 -2.12
N PHE A 103 -3.28 8.66 -1.99
CA PHE A 103 -1.99 8.59 -2.67
C PHE A 103 -2.15 8.60 -4.20
N VAL A 104 -3.02 7.75 -4.74
CA VAL A 104 -3.28 7.67 -6.18
C VAL A 104 -3.87 8.96 -6.71
N SER A 105 -4.86 9.52 -6.00
CA SER A 105 -5.52 10.76 -6.41
C SER A 105 -4.55 11.94 -6.46
N LYS A 106 -3.56 12.00 -5.56
CA LYS A 106 -2.57 13.09 -5.52
C LYS A 106 -1.41 12.92 -6.49
N ARG A 107 -1.11 11.70 -6.94
CA ARG A 107 0.10 11.39 -7.72
C ARG A 107 -0.15 10.97 -9.16
N PHE A 108 -1.30 10.36 -9.44
CA PHE A 108 -1.60 9.77 -10.75
C PHE A 108 -2.92 10.27 -11.37
N ALA A 109 -3.63 11.19 -10.72
CA ALA A 109 -4.71 11.91 -11.38
C ALA A 109 -4.09 12.89 -12.40
N SER A 110 -4.17 12.54 -13.67
CA SER A 110 -3.87 13.39 -14.84
C SER A 110 -5.11 13.46 -15.70
#